data_AF-A0A842MEP8-F1
#
_entry.id   AF-A0A842MEP8-F1
#
_cell.length_a   1.000
_cell.length_b   1.000
_cell.length_c   1.000
_cell.angle_alpha   90.00
_cell.angle_beta   90.00
_cell.angle_gamma   90.00
#
_symmetry.space_group_name_H-M   'P 1'
#
loop_
_entity.id
_entity.type
_entity.pdbx_description
1 polymer ?
#
loop_
_entity_poly.entity_id
_entity_poly.type
_entity_poly.pdbx_seq_one_letter_code
_entity_poly.pdbx_strand_id
1 'polypeptide(L)'
;MKKNKDLEAIYLQTLAQSVAEKERDVNDYACNIYADKIAKINVLLELLDPETDRGFIEQLNALKQTYKKLGTALWFMQAGELTNLGARLGSTIRQYSVRGDQD
;
A
#
# COMPACT_ATOMS: atom_id res chain seq x y z
N MET A 1 -29.41 21.00 -25.73
CA MET A 1 -27.98 20.70 -25.49
C MET A 1 -27.61 21.10 -24.06
N LYS A 2 -27.66 20.15 -23.10
CA LYS A 2 -27.14 20.39 -21.75
C LYS A 2 -25.63 20.18 -21.77
N LYS A 3 -24.88 21.23 -21.49
CA LYS A 3 -23.41 21.19 -21.38
C LYS A 3 -23.03 20.17 -20.30
N ASN A 4 -22.27 19.15 -20.69
CA ASN A 4 -21.38 18.41 -19.79
C ASN A 4 -20.58 19.46 -19.01
N LYS A 5 -20.89 19.62 -17.73
CA LYS A 5 -19.95 20.23 -16.79
C LYS A 5 -19.04 19.10 -16.39
N ASP A 6 -17.88 19.03 -17.05
CA ASP A 6 -16.78 18.18 -16.64
C ASP A 6 -16.54 18.40 -15.15
N LEU A 7 -16.82 17.36 -14.37
CA LEU A 7 -16.37 17.22 -13.00
C LEU A 7 -14.85 17.03 -13.06
N GLU A 8 -14.10 18.12 -13.13
CA GLU A 8 -12.67 18.06 -12.84
C GLU A 8 -12.53 17.76 -11.35
N ALA A 9 -12.43 16.48 -11.02
CA ALA A 9 -12.03 16.04 -9.70
C ALA A 9 -10.57 16.47 -9.48
N ILE A 10 -10.37 17.60 -8.81
CA ILE A 10 -9.05 17.99 -8.31
C ILE A 10 -8.70 16.98 -7.21
N TYR A 11 -7.96 15.93 -7.57
CA TYR A 11 -7.45 14.95 -6.62
C TYR A 11 -6.27 15.58 -5.88
N LEU A 12 -6.50 15.94 -4.60
CA LEU A 12 -5.40 16.27 -3.71
C LEU A 12 -4.65 14.97 -3.38
N GLN A 13 -3.51 14.75 -4.04
CA GLN A 13 -2.63 13.64 -3.71
C GLN A 13 -1.58 14.07 -2.68
N THR A 14 -1.31 13.20 -1.72
CA THR A 14 -0.15 13.36 -0.83
C THR A 14 1.15 13.08 -1.59
N LEU A 15 2.26 13.66 -1.12
CA LEU A 15 3.58 13.36 -1.67
C LEU A 15 3.87 11.84 -1.63
N ALA A 16 3.48 11.16 -0.55
CA ALA A 16 3.65 9.72 -0.39
C ALA A 16 2.90 8.91 -1.47
N GLN A 17 1.70 9.35 -1.87
CA GLN A 17 0.96 8.73 -2.97
C GLN A 17 1.70 8.91 -4.30
N SER A 18 2.20 10.12 -4.59
CA SER A 18 2.97 10.38 -5.82
C SER A 18 4.29 9.59 -5.88
N VAL A 19 4.95 9.38 -4.74
CA VAL A 19 6.15 8.53 -4.65
C VAL A 19 5.78 7.07 -4.90
N ALA A 20 4.72 6.55 -4.26
CA ALA A 20 4.29 5.16 -4.42
C ALA A 20 3.83 4.82 -5.86
N GLU A 21 3.38 5.82 -6.63
CA GLU A 21 3.08 5.66 -8.07
C GLU A 21 4.35 5.43 -8.90
N LYS A 22 5.44 6.12 -8.56
CA LYS A 22 6.72 6.04 -9.28
C LYS A 22 7.57 4.86 -8.82
N GLU A 23 7.57 4.59 -7.52
CA GLU A 23 8.37 3.57 -6.84
C GLU A 23 7.41 2.58 -6.18
N ARG A 24 6.95 1.60 -6.97
CA ARG A 24 5.89 0.67 -6.53
C ARG A 24 6.27 -0.18 -5.32
N ASP A 25 7.56 -0.41 -5.12
CA ASP A 25 8.12 -1.15 -3.99
C ASP A 25 7.95 -0.39 -2.66
N VAL A 26 7.75 0.93 -2.68
CA VAL A 26 7.45 1.73 -1.48
C VAL A 26 6.17 1.26 -0.79
N ASN A 27 5.22 0.70 -1.55
CA ASN A 27 4.01 0.09 -0.97
C ASN A 27 4.32 -1.11 -0.07
N ASP A 28 5.42 -1.83 -0.31
CA ASP A 28 5.82 -2.98 0.51
C ASP A 28 6.38 -2.54 1.88
N TYR A 29 6.78 -1.27 2.00
CA TYR A 29 7.32 -0.68 3.23
C TYR A 29 6.23 -0.02 4.08
N ALA A 30 5.16 0.46 3.43
CA ALA A 30 4.06 1.10 4.12
C ALA A 30 3.36 0.13 5.07
N CYS A 31 3.05 0.59 6.29
CA CYS A 31 2.37 -0.20 7.31
C CYS A 31 3.04 -1.56 7.59
N ASN A 32 4.37 -1.58 7.61
CA ASN A 32 5.15 -2.79 7.83
C ASN A 32 6.37 -2.51 8.74
N ILE A 33 6.44 -3.17 9.90
CA ILE A 33 7.56 -2.95 10.83
C ILE A 33 8.90 -3.55 10.36
N TYR A 34 8.86 -4.47 9.39
CA TYR A 34 10.04 -5.13 8.79
C TYR A 34 10.39 -4.55 7.42
N ALA A 35 9.95 -3.32 7.14
CA ALA A 35 10.29 -2.59 5.92
C ALA A 35 11.81 -2.58 5.66
N ASP A 36 12.64 -2.44 6.70
CA ASP A 36 14.10 -2.47 6.56
C ASP A 36 14.62 -3.81 6.02
N LYS A 37 14.03 -4.93 6.45
CA LYS A 37 14.40 -6.28 5.99
C LYS A 37 13.97 -6.49 4.55
N ILE A 38 12.76 -6.03 4.19
CA ILE A 38 12.24 -6.11 2.82
C ILE A 38 13.13 -5.29 1.88
N ALA A 39 13.51 -4.07 2.26
CA ALA A 39 14.41 -3.23 1.47
C ALA A 39 15.77 -3.90 1.25
N LYS A 40 16.37 -4.48 2.30
CA LYS A 40 17.63 -5.25 2.17
C LYS A 40 17.50 -6.43 1.22
N ILE A 41 16.38 -7.15 1.25
CA ILE A 41 16.14 -8.27 0.32
C ILE A 41 16.01 -7.76 -1.12
N ASN A 42 15.31 -6.64 -1.35
CA ASN A 42 15.21 -6.05 -2.69
C ASN A 42 16.58 -5.69 -3.26
N VAL A 43 17.44 -5.04 -2.46
CA VAL A 43 18.83 -4.73 -2.86
C VAL A 43 19.61 -6.01 -3.18
N LEU A 44 19.46 -7.07 -2.38
CA LEU A 44 20.12 -8.35 -2.68
C LEU A 44 19.61 -8.96 -3.99
N LEU A 45 18.31 -8.90 -4.26
CA LEU A 45 17.72 -9.41 -5.50
C LEU A 45 18.23 -8.68 -6.74
N GLU A 46 18.54 -7.39 -6.64
CA GLU A 46 19.11 -6.60 -7.75
C GLU A 46 20.55 -7.00 -8.10
N LEU A 47 21.28 -7.62 -7.17
CA LEU A 47 22.67 -8.03 -7.35
C LEU A 47 22.83 -9.46 -7.89
N LEU A 48 21.75 -10.23 -7.98
CA LEU A 48 21.77 -11.64 -8.37
C LEU A 48 21.47 -11.81 -9.86
N ASP A 49 22.09 -12.81 -10.48
CA ASP A 49 21.80 -13.17 -11.86
C ASP A 49 20.66 -14.20 -11.90
N PRO A 50 19.54 -13.91 -12.61
CA PRO A 50 18.40 -14.82 -12.72
C PRO A 50 18.71 -16.22 -13.24
N GLU A 51 19.74 -16.36 -14.09
CA GLU A 51 20.09 -17.63 -14.74
C GLU A 51 20.94 -18.51 -13.82
N THR A 52 21.85 -17.94 -13.05
CA THR A 52 22.74 -18.69 -12.15
C THR A 52 22.18 -18.84 -10.74
N ASP A 53 21.44 -17.85 -10.25
CA ASP A 53 21.05 -17.76 -8.84
C ASP A 53 19.55 -18.02 -8.61
N ARG A 54 18.87 -18.61 -9.59
CA ARG A 54 17.41 -18.82 -9.56
C ARG A 54 16.89 -19.38 -8.23
N GLY A 55 17.53 -20.43 -7.71
CA GLY A 55 17.11 -21.05 -6.44
C GLY A 55 17.24 -20.11 -5.25
N PHE A 56 18.28 -19.27 -5.22
CA PHE A 56 18.48 -18.30 -4.15
C PHE A 56 17.50 -17.12 -4.27
N ILE A 57 17.22 -16.67 -5.49
CA ILE A 57 16.18 -15.68 -5.79
C ILE A 57 14.81 -16.15 -5.31
N GLU A 58 14.45 -17.43 -5.56
CA GLU A 58 13.19 -18.01 -5.08
C GLU A 58 13.12 -18.01 -3.54
N GLN A 59 14.21 -18.36 -2.85
CA GLN A 59 14.29 -18.32 -1.39
C GLN A 59 14.16 -16.90 -0.83
N LEU A 60 14.85 -15.93 -1.42
CA LEU A 60 14.77 -14.53 -1.01
C LEU A 60 13.36 -13.96 -1.23
N ASN A 61 12.70 -14.31 -2.33
CA ASN A 61 11.32 -13.91 -2.57
C ASN A 61 10.35 -14.54 -1.56
N ALA A 62 10.53 -15.82 -1.22
CA ALA A 62 9.74 -16.45 -0.16
C ALA A 62 9.94 -15.76 1.19
N LEU A 63 11.19 -15.43 1.54
CA LEU A 63 11.52 -14.72 2.77
C LEU A 63 10.94 -13.29 2.79
N LYS A 64 11.00 -12.58 1.67
CA LYS A 64 10.36 -11.27 1.48
C LYS A 64 8.86 -11.35 1.78
N GLN A 65 8.16 -12.35 1.24
CA GLN A 65 6.72 -12.53 1.49
C GLN A 65 6.42 -12.83 2.96
N THR A 66 7.29 -13.60 3.63
CA THR A 66 7.17 -13.83 5.07
C THR A 66 7.28 -12.53 5.87
N TYR A 67 8.29 -11.69 5.58
CA TYR A 67 8.43 -10.39 6.25
C TYR A 67 7.29 -9.43 5.93
N LYS A 68 6.77 -9.44 4.69
CA LYS A 68 5.56 -8.67 4.34
C LYS A 68 4.39 -9.04 5.25
N LYS A 69 4.07 -10.33 5.35
CA LYS A 69 2.94 -10.80 6.18
C LYS A 69 3.15 -10.52 7.67
N LEU A 70 4.32 -10.88 8.21
CA LEU A 70 4.61 -10.71 9.64
C LEU A 70 4.67 -9.23 10.02
N GLY A 71 5.36 -8.42 9.22
CA GLY A 71 5.56 -7.01 9.51
C GLY A 71 4.27 -6.20 9.42
N THR A 72 3.37 -6.53 8.49
CA THR A 72 2.04 -5.92 8.42
C THR A 72 1.15 -6.33 9.59
N ALA A 73 1.17 -7.62 9.96
CA ALA A 73 0.41 -8.08 11.12
C ALA A 73 0.86 -7.37 12.41
N LEU A 74 2.18 -7.28 12.63
CA LEU A 74 2.74 -6.61 13.81
C LEU A 74 2.48 -5.10 13.79
N TRP A 75 2.50 -4.47 12.62
CA TRP A 75 2.13 -3.06 12.49
C TRP A 75 0.69 -2.82 12.92
N PHE A 76 -0.27 -3.64 12.45
CA PHE A 76 -1.67 -3.51 12.87
C PHE A 76 -1.86 -3.82 14.37
N MET A 77 -1.14 -4.80 14.92
CA MET A 77 -1.17 -5.06 16.38
C MET A 77 -0.76 -3.84 17.22
N GLN A 78 0.07 -2.96 16.68
CA GLN A 78 0.55 -1.74 17.34
C GLN A 78 -0.21 -0.48 16.90
N ALA A 79 -1.05 -0.57 15.86
CA ALA A 79 -1.80 0.55 15.33
C ALA A 79 -2.90 1.00 16.30
N GLY A 80 -3.32 2.26 16.16
CA GLY A 80 -4.41 2.82 16.96
C GLY A 80 -5.74 2.09 16.75
N GLU A 81 -6.62 2.20 17.74
CA GLU A 81 -7.93 1.52 17.77
C GLU A 81 -8.77 1.83 16.52
N LEU A 82 -8.79 3.09 16.05
CA LEU A 82 -9.51 3.49 14.84
C LEU A 82 -8.97 2.83 13.57
N THR A 83 -7.65 2.68 13.46
CA THR A 83 -7.01 1.98 12.34
C THR A 83 -7.37 0.50 12.32
N ASN A 84 -7.35 -0.15 13.49
CA ASN A 84 -7.75 -1.55 13.62
C ASN A 84 -9.25 -1.77 13.38
N LEU A 85 -10.09 -0.85 13.86
CA LEU A 85 -11.52 -0.86 13.56
C LEU A 85 -11.77 -0.71 12.06
N GLY A 86 -11.09 0.23 11.40
CA GLY A 86 -11.15 0.43 9.95
C GLY A 86 -10.74 -0.82 9.17
N ALA A 87 -9.62 -1.46 9.55
CA ALA A 87 -9.16 -2.69 8.93
C ALA A 87 -10.16 -3.85 9.09
N ARG A 88 -10.79 -3.98 10.27
CA ARG A 88 -11.80 -5.00 10.54
C ARG A 88 -13.09 -4.81 9.73
N LEU A 89 -13.52 -3.56 9.54
CA LEU A 89 -14.73 -3.24 8.78
C LEU A 89 -14.54 -3.40 7.26
N GLY A 90 -13.31 -3.26 6.76
CA GLY A 90 -12.90 -3.62 5.40
C GLY A 90 -13.61 -2.86 4.26
N SER A 91 -14.47 -1.90 4.57
CA SER A 91 -15.28 -1.16 3.60
C SER A 91 -15.42 0.31 3.97
N THR A 92 -15.32 1.17 2.96
CA THR A 92 -15.48 2.62 3.07
C THR A 92 -16.91 2.99 3.46
N ILE A 93 -17.04 4.00 4.33
CA ILE A 93 -18.29 4.74 4.51
C ILE A 93 -18.71 5.27 3.13
N ARG A 94 -19.87 4.81 2.61
CA ARG A 94 -20.46 5.39 1.40
C ARG A 94 -20.78 6.85 1.69
N GLN A 95 -20.14 7.78 0.98
CA GLN A 95 -20.56 9.18 0.97
C GLN A 95 -21.94 9.25 0.31
N TYR A 96 -22.98 9.36 1.12
CA TYR A 96 -24.28 9.82 0.65
C TYR A 96 -24.24 11.35 0.65
N SER A 97 -24.38 11.97 -0.52
CA SER A 97 -24.71 13.39 -0.57
C SER A 97 -26.10 13.54 0.02
N VAL A 98 -26.20 14.22 1.17
CA VAL A 98 -27.49 14.68 1.68
C VAL A 98 -27.95 15.74 0.68
N ARG A 99 -28.88 15.35 -0.18
CA ARG A 99 -29.66 16.27 -1.00
C ARG A 99 -30.38 17.15 0.02
N GLY A 100 -29.97 18.40 0.15
CA GLY A 100 -30.68 19.35 0.99
C GLY A 100 -32.13 19.39 0.51
N ASP A 101 -33.05 19.04 1.40
CA ASP A 101 -34.42 19.51 1.32
C ASP A 101 -34.34 21.04 1.32
N GLN A 102 -34.50 21.62 0.15
CA GLN A 102 -34.82 23.03 0.00
C GLN A 102 -36.18 23.06 -0.71
N ASP A 103 -37.15 23.51 0.08
CA ASP A 103 -38.50 23.91 -0.33
C ASP A 103 -38.51 24.80 -1.59
#